data_AF-A0A813EHI4-F1
#
_entry.id   AF-A0A813EHI4-F1
#
_cell.length_a   1.000
_cell.length_b   1.000
_cell.length_c   1.000
_cell.angle_alpha   90.00
_cell.angle_beta   90.00
_cell.angle_gamma   90.00
#
_symmetry.space_group_name_H-M   'P 1'
#
loop_
_entity.id
_entity.type
_entity.pdbx_description
1 polymer ?
#
loop_
_entity_poly.entity_id
_entity_poly.type
_entity_poly.pdbx_seq_one_letter_code
_entity_poly.pdbx_strand_id
1 'polypeptide(L)'
;AMLVLGGPQLSEVRIEALTALERGLPAEEGAALPAFIAAGGLFVLLSLLSPSTKLDANPEVLEGAAHLLERLALEHGQVLVPLLQDCHPSILLHKLVLDSRGSSCLKQHALAARRAL
;
A
#
# COMPACT_ATOMS: atom_id res chain seq x y z
N ALA A 1 -9.57 -8.41 5.21
CA ALA A 1 -9.95 -9.66 4.53
C ALA A 1 -10.00 -9.51 3.01
N MET A 2 -10.77 -8.55 2.47
CA MET A 2 -10.96 -8.38 1.01
C MET A 2 -9.67 -8.15 0.21
N LEU A 3 -8.68 -7.45 0.77
CA LEU A 3 -7.38 -7.22 0.12
C LEU A 3 -6.49 -8.48 -0.02
N VAL A 4 -6.80 -9.55 0.72
CA VAL A 4 -6.03 -10.82 0.71
C VAL A 4 -6.68 -11.85 -0.23
N LEU A 5 -7.85 -11.53 -0.79
CA LEU A 5 -8.53 -12.40 -1.74
C LEU A 5 -7.71 -12.53 -3.02
N GLY A 6 -7.37 -13.76 -3.41
CA GLY A 6 -6.61 -14.07 -4.61
C GLY A 6 -7.49 -14.49 -5.78
N GLY A 7 -7.03 -14.21 -6.99
CA GLY A 7 -7.69 -14.63 -8.23
C GLY A 7 -8.12 -13.44 -9.11
N PRO A 8 -8.08 -13.60 -10.45
CA PRO A 8 -8.36 -12.51 -11.40
C PRO A 8 -9.79 -11.96 -11.31
N GLN A 9 -10.73 -12.74 -10.76
CA GLN A 9 -12.13 -12.34 -10.56
C GLN A 9 -12.34 -11.44 -9.34
N LEU A 10 -11.32 -11.26 -8.49
CA LEU A 10 -11.43 -10.51 -7.23
C LEU A 10 -10.64 -9.19 -7.26
N SER A 11 -10.08 -8.81 -8.42
CA SER A 11 -9.38 -7.54 -8.58
C SER A 11 -10.32 -6.33 -8.42
N GLU A 12 -11.56 -6.40 -8.91
CA GLU A 12 -12.56 -5.32 -8.73
C GLU A 12 -12.87 -5.08 -7.25
N VAL A 13 -13.09 -6.16 -6.48
CA VAL A 13 -13.31 -6.08 -5.02
C VAL A 13 -12.10 -5.48 -4.30
N ARG A 14 -10.89 -5.74 -4.78
CA ARG A 14 -9.66 -5.14 -4.22
C ARG A 14 -9.56 -3.66 -4.54
N ILE A 15 -9.91 -3.24 -5.76
CA ILE A 15 -9.95 -1.83 -6.16
C ILE A 15 -10.96 -1.08 -5.28
N GLU A 16 -12.18 -1.60 -5.14
CA GLU A 16 -13.21 -0.99 -4.29
C GLU A 16 -12.76 -0.87 -2.83
N ALA A 17 -12.12 -1.92 -2.29
CA ALA A 17 -11.58 -1.91 -0.93
C ALA A 17 -10.46 -0.86 -0.78
N LEU A 18 -9.55 -0.74 -1.75
CA LEU A 18 -8.50 0.28 -1.74
C LEU A 18 -9.10 1.69 -1.79
N THR A 19 -10.07 1.94 -2.68
CA THR A 19 -10.77 3.24 -2.76
C THR A 19 -11.51 3.58 -1.46
N ALA A 20 -12.12 2.59 -0.79
CA ALA A 20 -12.75 2.82 0.50
C ALA A 20 -11.74 3.18 1.59
N LEU A 21 -10.58 2.52 1.62
CA LEU A 21 -9.50 2.80 2.57
C LEU A 21 -8.84 4.16 2.32
N GLU A 22 -8.65 4.55 1.06
CA GLU A 22 -8.14 5.88 0.68
C GLU A 22 -9.04 7.01 1.14
N ARG A 23 -10.35 6.79 1.21
CA ARG A 23 -11.31 7.77 1.74
C ARG A 23 -11.36 7.76 3.26
N GLY A 24 -11.26 6.59 3.88
CA GLY A 24 -11.50 6.41 5.32
C GLY A 24 -10.29 6.63 6.23
N LEU A 25 -9.09 6.20 5.81
CA LEU A 25 -7.89 6.28 6.68
C LEU A 25 -7.30 7.70 6.80
N PRO A 26 -7.22 8.49 5.72
CA PRO A 26 -6.66 9.85 5.77
C PRO A 26 -7.57 10.89 6.44
N ALA A 27 -8.88 10.66 6.40
CA ALA A 27 -9.88 11.68 6.74
C ALA A 27 -10.33 11.65 8.20
N GLU A 28 -10.02 10.59 8.96
CA GLU A 28 -10.50 10.46 10.34
C GLU A 28 -9.43 10.80 11.38
N GLU A 29 -9.68 11.86 12.15
CA GLU A 29 -9.15 12.03 13.51
C GLU A 29 -9.76 10.92 14.40
N GLY A 30 -9.27 9.68 14.29
CA GLY A 30 -9.94 8.54 14.92
C GLY A 30 -9.22 7.19 14.90
N ALA A 31 -9.92 6.16 15.42
CA ALA A 31 -9.42 4.80 15.64
C ALA A 31 -9.24 3.96 14.36
N ALA A 32 -9.54 4.51 13.18
CA ALA A 32 -9.48 3.81 11.90
C ALA A 32 -8.06 3.34 11.54
N LEU A 33 -7.05 4.21 11.70
CA LEU A 33 -5.65 3.85 11.46
C LEU A 33 -5.15 2.78 12.45
N PRO A 34 -5.32 2.92 13.78
CA PRO A 34 -5.02 1.84 14.72
C PRO A 34 -5.72 0.53 14.41
N ALA A 35 -7.01 0.55 14.03
CA ALA A 35 -7.75 -0.65 13.67
C ALA A 35 -7.21 -1.31 12.39
N PHE A 36 -6.86 -0.50 11.39
CA PHE A 36 -6.22 -0.97 10.15
C PHE A 36 -4.86 -1.63 10.42
N ILE A 37 -4.03 -1.01 11.26
CA ILE A 37 -2.74 -1.56 11.68
C ILE A 37 -2.95 -2.88 12.45
N ALA A 38 -3.85 -2.89 13.43
CA ALA A 38 -4.15 -4.07 14.24
C ALA A 38 -4.69 -5.23 13.39
N ALA A 39 -5.42 -4.94 12.31
CA ALA A 39 -5.88 -5.92 11.34
C ALA A 39 -4.78 -6.42 10.37
N GLY A 40 -3.53 -5.97 10.54
CA GLY A 40 -2.41 -6.32 9.66
C GLY A 40 -2.48 -5.65 8.28
N GLY A 41 -3.27 -4.58 8.13
CA GLY A 41 -3.52 -3.92 6.85
C GLY A 41 -2.25 -3.42 6.17
N LEU A 42 -1.28 -2.92 6.95
CA LEU A 42 0.01 -2.46 6.46
C LEU A 42 0.83 -3.61 5.82
N PHE A 43 0.84 -4.79 6.44
CA PHE A 43 1.51 -5.96 5.89
C PHE A 43 0.85 -6.45 4.59
N VAL A 44 -0.49 -6.40 4.53
CA VAL A 44 -1.23 -6.73 3.31
C VAL A 44 -0.91 -5.74 2.19
N LEU A 45 -0.85 -4.44 2.48
CA LEU A 45 -0.50 -3.40 1.51
C LEU A 45 0.91 -3.61 0.94
N LEU A 46 1.90 -3.85 1.81
CA LEU A 46 3.27 -4.16 1.39
C LEU A 46 3.34 -5.47 0.61
N SER A 47 2.52 -6.45 0.95
CA SER A 47 2.44 -7.72 0.23
C SER A 47 1.87 -7.54 -1.17
N LEU A 48 0.85 -6.70 -1.36
CA LEU A 48 0.32 -6.37 -2.70
C LEU A 48 1.37 -5.70 -3.57
N LEU A 49 2.17 -4.81 -2.97
CA LEU A 49 3.25 -4.10 -3.63
C LEU A 49 4.52 -4.94 -3.84
N SER A 50 4.62 -6.10 -3.19
CA SER A 50 5.78 -6.96 -3.31
C SER A 50 5.76 -7.72 -4.64
N PRO A 51 6.77 -7.56 -5.51
CA PRO A 51 6.85 -8.33 -6.76
C PRO A 51 7.03 -9.84 -6.52
N SER A 52 7.31 -10.26 -5.28
CA SER A 52 7.53 -11.66 -4.91
C SER A 52 6.25 -12.42 -4.52
N THR A 53 5.16 -11.75 -4.16
CA THR A 53 4.00 -12.39 -3.51
C THR A 53 2.99 -12.99 -4.48
N LYS A 54 3.11 -12.75 -5.80
CA LYS A 54 2.18 -13.22 -6.85
C LYS A 54 0.70 -12.89 -6.56
N LEU A 55 0.41 -11.98 -5.63
CA LEU A 55 -0.95 -11.75 -5.10
C LEU A 55 -1.88 -11.05 -6.10
N ASP A 56 -1.36 -10.14 -6.91
CA ASP A 56 -2.08 -9.59 -8.06
C ASP A 56 -1.10 -9.06 -9.12
N ALA A 57 -1.46 -9.20 -10.38
CA ALA A 57 -0.76 -8.60 -11.51
C ALA A 57 -1.53 -7.39 -12.10
N ASN A 58 -2.72 -7.08 -11.55
CA ASN A 58 -3.52 -5.96 -12.01
C ASN A 58 -2.82 -4.62 -11.69
N PRO A 59 -2.48 -3.80 -12.70
CA PRO A 59 -1.79 -2.52 -12.49
C PRO A 59 -2.60 -1.53 -11.66
N GLU A 60 -3.94 -1.53 -11.74
CA GLU A 60 -4.79 -0.62 -10.96
C GLU A 60 -4.74 -0.93 -9.46
N VAL A 61 -4.66 -2.21 -9.09
CA VAL A 61 -4.50 -2.64 -7.70
C VAL A 61 -3.13 -2.23 -7.16
N LEU A 62 -2.08 -2.34 -7.98
CA LEU A 62 -0.72 -1.93 -7.60
C LEU A 62 -0.63 -0.41 -7.44
N GLU A 63 -1.23 0.36 -8.36
CA GLU A 63 -1.26 1.82 -8.28
C GLU A 63 -2.06 2.31 -7.08
N GLY A 64 -3.28 1.78 -6.85
CA GLY A 64 -4.08 2.13 -5.68
C GLY A 64 -3.39 1.75 -4.37
N ALA A 65 -2.73 0.60 -4.31
CA ALA A 65 -1.96 0.20 -3.13
C ALA A 65 -0.77 1.16 -2.87
N ALA A 66 -0.07 1.59 -3.92
CA ALA A 66 1.05 2.53 -3.79
C ALA A 66 0.57 3.94 -3.42
N HIS A 67 -0.55 4.38 -4.00
CA HIS A 67 -1.15 5.65 -3.68
C HIS A 67 -1.63 5.69 -2.22
N LEU A 68 -2.34 4.66 -1.76
CA LEU A 68 -2.74 4.53 -0.35
C LEU A 68 -1.51 4.55 0.59
N LEU A 69 -0.45 3.82 0.24
CA LEU A 69 0.79 3.81 1.04
C LEU A 69 1.45 5.20 1.10
N GLU A 70 1.48 5.93 -0.01
CA GLU A 70 1.96 7.31 -0.05
C GLU A 70 1.14 8.21 0.88
N ARG A 71 -0.20 8.17 0.77
CA ARG A 71 -1.10 8.98 1.61
C ARG A 71 -0.85 8.72 3.09
N LEU A 72 -0.80 7.43 3.47
CA LEU A 72 -0.52 7.01 4.83
C LEU A 72 0.87 7.46 5.32
N ALA A 73 1.89 7.35 4.46
CA ALA A 73 3.24 7.80 4.79
C ALA A 73 3.32 9.32 5.01
N LEU A 74 2.66 10.11 4.16
CA LEU A 74 2.66 11.56 4.25
C LEU A 74 1.94 12.06 5.50
N GLU A 75 0.82 11.44 5.87
CA GLU A 75 -0.02 11.92 6.97
C GLU A 75 0.32 11.29 8.32
N HIS A 76 0.81 10.05 8.32
CA HIS A 76 1.03 9.26 9.53
C HIS A 76 2.43 8.66 9.62
N GLY A 77 3.40 9.15 8.84
CA GLY A 77 4.76 8.62 8.78
C GLY A 77 5.40 8.41 10.14
N GLN A 78 5.23 9.34 11.09
CA GLN A 78 5.79 9.22 12.44
C GLN A 78 5.29 8.00 13.21
N VAL A 79 4.04 7.58 12.98
CA VAL A 79 3.45 6.38 13.59
C VAL A 79 3.87 5.12 12.84
N LEU A 80 4.00 5.20 11.51
CA LEU A 80 4.29 4.05 10.65
C LEU A 80 5.77 3.64 10.66
N VAL A 81 6.70 4.59 10.72
CA VAL A 81 8.16 4.35 10.71
C VAL A 81 8.59 3.28 11.74
N PRO A 82 8.25 3.37 13.04
CA PRO A 82 8.66 2.35 14.00
C PRO A 82 8.03 0.98 13.73
N LEU A 83 6.79 0.95 13.22
CA LEU A 83 6.10 -0.31 12.87
C LEU A 83 6.70 -1.01 11.65
N LEU A 84 7.41 -0.25 10.81
CA LEU A 84 7.96 -0.72 9.55
C LEU A 84 9.46 -1.04 9.62
N GLN A 85 10.14 -0.81 10.75
CA GLN A 85 11.59 -0.98 10.87
C GLN A 85 12.06 -2.38 10.43
N ASP A 86 11.32 -3.43 10.82
CA ASP A 86 11.67 -4.82 10.52
C ASP A 86 11.29 -5.26 9.08
N CYS A 87 10.43 -4.48 8.42
CA CYS A 87 9.90 -4.81 7.09
C CYS A 87 10.73 -4.21 5.95
N HIS A 88 11.72 -3.37 6.26
CA HIS A 88 12.56 -2.66 5.28
C HIS A 88 11.76 -2.06 4.09
N PRO A 89 10.70 -1.26 4.33
CA PRO A 89 9.84 -0.73 3.28
C PRO A 89 10.63 0.08 2.24
N SER A 90 11.73 0.72 2.64
CA SER A 90 12.61 1.48 1.77
C SER A 90 13.22 0.62 0.65
N ILE A 91 13.55 -0.65 0.93
CA ILE A 91 14.09 -1.59 -0.07
C ILE A 91 12.98 -1.98 -1.05
N LEU A 92 11.78 -2.29 -0.55
CA LEU A 92 10.63 -2.63 -1.39
C LEU A 92 10.26 -1.46 -2.31
N LEU A 93 10.09 -0.26 -1.76
CA LEU A 93 9.75 0.94 -2.50
C LEU A 93 10.84 1.29 -3.52
N HIS A 94 12.12 1.12 -3.17
CA HIS A 94 13.20 1.31 -4.13
C HIS A 94 13.14 0.31 -5.30
N LYS A 95 12.84 -0.96 -5.02
CA LYS A 95 12.64 -1.97 -6.08
C LYS A 95 11.47 -1.61 -6.99
N LEU A 96 10.38 -1.08 -6.45
CA LEU A 96 9.22 -0.62 -7.24
C LEU A 96 9.55 0.56 -8.14
N VAL A 97 10.30 1.54 -7.63
CA VAL A 97 10.79 2.68 -8.44
C VAL A 97 11.64 2.19 -9.62
N LEU A 98 12.45 1.14 -9.40
CA LEU A 98 13.32 0.56 -10.41
C LEU A 98 12.64 -0.49 -11.30
N ASP A 99 11.41 -0.94 -10.99
CA ASP A 99 10.74 -1.97 -11.78
C ASP A 99 10.40 -1.41 -13.17
N SER A 100 11.06 -1.91 -14.21
CA SER A 100 10.86 -1.45 -15.58
C SER A 100 9.43 -1.70 -16.09
N ARG A 101 8.70 -2.63 -15.45
CA ARG A 101 7.30 -2.97 -15.79
C ARG A 101 6.29 -2.09 -15.06
N GLY A 102 6.71 -1.38 -14.01
CA GLY A 102 5.85 -0.45 -13.29
C GLY A 102 5.53 0.79 -14.11
N SER A 103 4.27 1.24 -14.05
CA SER A 103 3.85 2.49 -14.67
C SER A 103 4.59 3.69 -14.05
N SER A 104 4.64 4.80 -14.78
CA SER A 104 5.22 6.04 -14.25
C SER A 104 4.49 6.52 -12.99
N CYS A 105 3.17 6.31 -12.92
CA CYS A 105 2.32 6.64 -11.79
C CYS A 105 2.73 5.84 -10.53
N LEU A 106 2.83 4.52 -10.65
CA LEU A 106 3.28 3.62 -9.58
C LEU A 106 4.64 4.04 -9.01
N LYS A 107 5.59 4.39 -9.91
CA LYS A 107 6.94 4.82 -9.53
C LYS A 107 6.93 6.14 -8.76
N GLN A 108 6.08 7.09 -9.16
CA GLN A 108 5.95 8.37 -8.47
C GLN A 108 5.41 8.18 -7.04
N HIS A 109 4.33 7.41 -6.88
CA HIS A 109 3.75 7.10 -5.57
C HIS A 109 4.76 6.35 -4.67
N ALA A 110 5.44 5.34 -5.21
CA ALA A 110 6.46 4.61 -4.46
C ALA A 110 7.64 5.49 -4.03
N LEU A 111 8.07 6.43 -4.89
CA LEU A 111 9.13 7.38 -4.56
C LEU A 111 8.69 8.38 -3.48
N ALA A 112 7.46 8.87 -3.55
CA ALA A 112 6.90 9.80 -2.56
C ALA A 112 6.75 9.13 -1.20
N ALA A 113 6.18 7.92 -1.15
CA ALA A 113 6.10 7.11 0.07
C ALA A 113 7.48 6.87 0.69
N ARG A 114 8.50 6.58 -0.13
CA ARG A 114 9.88 6.37 0.34
C ARG A 114 10.54 7.63 0.90
N ARG A 115 10.13 8.82 0.46
CA ARG A 115 10.67 10.08 1.01
C ARG A 115 10.02 10.46 2.33
N ALA A 116 8.80 9.97 2.57
CA ALA A 116 8.01 10.27 3.75
C ALA A 116 8.23 9.29 4.92
N LEU A 117 8.66 8.05 4.62
CA LEU A 117 9.06 7.01 5.59
C LEU A 117 10.58 6.95 5.76
#